data_AF-W1XYP0-F1
#
_entry.id   AF-W1XYP0-F1
#
_cell.length_a   1.000
_cell.length_b   1.000
_cell.length_c   1.000
_cell.angle_alpha   90.00
_cell.angle_beta   90.00
_cell.angle_gamma   90.00
#
_symmetry.space_group_name_H-M   'P 1'
#
loop_
_entity.id
_entity.type
_entity.pdbx_description
1 polymer ?
#
loop_
_entity_poly.entity_id
_entity_poly.type
_entity_poly.pdbx_seq_one_letter_code
_entity_poly.pdbx_strand_id
1 'polypeptide(L)'
;PKGREGSGQYEKAFDTEVYHRFEIERIARIAFESARKRRHKVTSIDKANVLQSSILWREIVNEIATEYPDVELAHMYIDNATMQLIKDPSQFDVLLCSNLFGDILSDE
;
A
#
# COMPACT_ATOMS: atom_id res chain seq x y z
N PRO A 1 -2.23 7.69 -16.71
CA PRO A 1 -2.10 7.38 -18.15
C PRO A 1 -0.83 6.55 -18.37
N LYS A 2 -0.76 5.74 -19.43
CA LYS A 2 0.48 5.02 -19.78
C LYS A 2 0.75 5.12 -21.28
N GLY A 3 2.02 5.13 -21.68
CA GLY A 3 2.36 5.25 -23.09
C GLY A 3 3.86 5.39 -23.36
N ARG A 4 4.18 5.38 -24.66
CA ARG A 4 5.50 5.68 -25.20
C ARG A 4 5.34 6.66 -26.35
N GLU A 5 6.24 7.63 -26.45
CA GLU A 5 6.21 8.61 -27.54
C GLU A 5 7.62 9.05 -27.95
N GLY A 6 7.75 9.54 -29.18
CA GLY A 6 9.02 9.96 -29.77
C GLY A 6 9.75 8.84 -30.53
N SER A 7 11.00 9.11 -30.92
CA SER A 7 11.92 8.16 -31.55
C SER A 7 13.38 8.59 -31.33
N GLY A 8 14.33 7.67 -31.49
CA GLY A 8 15.75 7.95 -31.31
C GLY A 8 16.09 8.35 -29.87
N GLN A 9 17.02 9.30 -29.69
CA GLN A 9 17.51 9.71 -28.36
C GLN A 9 16.42 10.37 -27.47
N TYR A 10 15.34 10.88 -28.06
CA TYR A 10 14.25 11.54 -27.34
C TYR A 10 13.02 10.65 -27.13
N GLU A 11 13.11 9.36 -27.48
CA GLU A 11 12.06 8.41 -27.15
C GLU A 11 11.89 8.33 -25.64
N LYS A 12 10.65 8.40 -25.16
CA LYS A 12 10.33 8.29 -23.73
C LYS A 12 9.12 7.38 -23.51
N ALA A 13 9.03 6.87 -22.29
CA ALA A 13 7.90 6.11 -21.77
C ALA A 13 7.39 6.76 -20.48
N PHE A 14 6.13 6.55 -20.15
CA PHE A 14 5.56 7.00 -18.90
C PHE A 14 4.41 6.10 -18.43
N ASP A 15 4.29 6.01 -17.11
CA ASP A 15 3.20 5.39 -16.39
C ASP A 15 2.74 6.36 -15.30
N THR A 16 1.49 6.27 -14.86
CA THR A 16 0.96 7.13 -13.80
C THR A 16 0.31 6.29 -12.72
N GLU A 17 0.82 6.41 -11.51
CA GLU A 17 0.16 5.91 -10.32
C GLU A 17 -0.87 6.94 -9.84
N VAL A 18 -2.15 6.56 -9.88
CA VAL A 18 -3.26 7.42 -9.45
C VAL A 18 -4.17 6.60 -8.57
N TYR A 19 -4.55 7.19 -7.43
CA TYR A 19 -5.60 6.70 -6.56
C TYR A 19 -6.58 7.82 -6.24
N HIS A 20 -7.86 7.50 -6.34
CA HIS A 20 -8.93 8.30 -5.78
C HIS A 20 -9.23 7.83 -4.36
N ARG A 21 -9.69 8.76 -3.50
CA ARG A 21 -10.07 8.50 -2.11
C ARG A 21 -10.98 7.27 -1.96
N PHE A 22 -12.05 7.17 -2.77
CA PHE A 22 -13.01 6.05 -2.69
C PHE A 22 -12.38 4.67 -2.98
N GLU A 23 -11.32 4.62 -3.78
CA GLU A 23 -10.61 3.37 -4.09
C GLU A 23 -9.82 2.89 -2.86
N ILE A 24 -9.14 3.83 -2.19
CA ILE A 24 -8.35 3.57 -0.99
C ILE A 24 -9.27 3.19 0.18
N GLU A 25 -10.37 3.93 0.38
CA GLU A 25 -11.34 3.64 1.45
C GLU A 25 -11.90 2.22 1.35
N ARG A 26 -12.30 1.80 0.14
CA ARG A 26 -12.88 0.47 -0.08
C ARG A 26 -11.90 -0.65 0.25
N ILE A 27 -10.66 -0.55 -0.21
CA ILE A 27 -9.67 -1.62 0.03
C ILE A 27 -9.16 -1.60 1.48
N ALA A 28 -9.02 -0.43 2.10
CA ALA A 28 -8.67 -0.31 3.50
C ALA A 28 -9.70 -1.00 4.40
N ARG A 29 -11.00 -0.75 4.20
CA ARG A 29 -12.08 -1.42 4.94
C ARG A 29 -11.99 -2.94 4.84
N ILE A 30 -11.73 -3.48 3.66
CA ILE A 30 -11.55 -4.93 3.46
C ILE A 30 -10.38 -5.46 4.29
N ALA A 31 -9.25 -4.74 4.34
CA ALA A 31 -8.10 -5.14 5.14
C ALA A 31 -8.40 -5.13 6.64
N PHE A 32 -9.06 -4.09 7.15
CA PHE A 32 -9.45 -3.99 8.56
C PHE A 32 -10.47 -5.07 8.97
N GLU A 33 -11.50 -5.31 8.16
CA GLU A 33 -12.46 -6.40 8.39
C GLU A 33 -11.79 -7.79 8.35
N SER A 34 -10.78 -7.95 7.51
CA SER A 34 -9.99 -9.19 7.44
C SER A 34 -9.11 -9.35 8.69
N ALA A 35 -8.54 -8.27 9.20
CA ALA A 35 -7.72 -8.27 10.41
C ALA A 35 -8.53 -8.62 11.67
N ARG A 36 -9.78 -8.13 11.78
CA ARG A 36 -10.72 -8.52 12.86
C ARG A 36 -10.98 -10.03 12.92
N LYS A 37 -10.91 -10.72 11.78
CA LYS A 37 -11.07 -12.18 11.70
C LYS A 37 -9.77 -12.96 11.96
N ARG A 38 -8.66 -12.24 12.20
CA ARG A 38 -7.31 -12.78 12.37
C ARG A 38 -6.71 -12.27 13.68
N ARG A 39 -5.51 -11.67 13.66
CA ARG A 39 -4.79 -11.21 14.85
C ARG A 39 -4.96 -9.72 15.13
N HIS A 40 -5.97 -9.09 14.53
CA HIS A 40 -6.32 -7.69 14.76
C HIS A 40 -5.14 -6.74 14.47
N LYS A 41 -4.37 -7.00 13.40
CA LYS A 41 -3.28 -6.11 12.97
C LYS A 41 -3.25 -5.90 11.46
N VAL A 42 -3.17 -4.63 11.05
CA VAL A 42 -2.95 -4.20 9.67
C VAL A 42 -1.61 -3.48 9.58
N THR A 43 -0.77 -3.89 8.62
CA THR A 43 0.38 -3.09 8.20
C THR A 43 0.09 -2.52 6.82
N SER A 44 -0.07 -1.19 6.74
CA SER A 44 -0.26 -0.48 5.48
C SER A 44 1.09 -0.18 4.84
N ILE A 45 1.24 -0.59 3.58
CA ILE A 45 2.47 -0.46 2.80
C ILE A 45 2.36 0.69 1.81
N ASP A 46 3.31 1.63 1.89
CA ASP A 46 3.33 2.81 1.03
C ASP A 46 4.76 3.29 0.71
N LYS A 47 4.87 4.41 -0.01
CA LYS A 47 6.12 5.17 -0.18
C LYS A 47 5.88 6.67 0.07
N ALA A 48 5.25 7.00 1.20
CA ALA A 48 4.79 8.35 1.51
C ALA A 48 5.93 9.38 1.68
N ASN A 49 7.20 8.94 1.75
CA ASN A 49 8.36 9.83 1.70
C ASN A 49 8.67 10.36 0.29
N VAL A 50 8.05 9.82 -0.76
CA VAL A 50 8.31 10.19 -2.17
C VAL A 50 7.02 10.42 -2.97
N LEU A 51 6.03 9.53 -2.85
CA LEU A 51 4.86 9.51 -3.74
C LEU A 51 3.67 10.26 -3.14
N GLN A 52 3.08 11.18 -3.91
CA GLN A 52 1.83 11.86 -3.53
C GLN A 52 0.66 10.90 -3.39
N SER A 53 0.56 9.88 -4.25
CA SER A 53 -0.42 8.79 -4.14
C SER A 53 -0.31 8.08 -2.78
N SER A 54 0.91 7.85 -2.29
CA SER A 54 1.18 7.22 -1.00
C SER A 54 0.91 8.12 0.21
N ILE A 55 1.11 9.43 0.07
CA ILE A 55 0.71 10.39 1.12
C ILE A 55 -0.81 10.35 1.30
N LEU A 56 -1.56 10.47 0.20
CA LEU A 56 -3.02 10.34 0.24
C LEU A 56 -3.43 8.98 0.79
N TRP A 57 -2.81 7.89 0.31
CA TRP A 57 -3.06 6.53 0.82
C TRP A 57 -2.98 6.46 2.35
N ARG A 58 -1.87 6.94 2.92
CA ARG A 58 -1.64 6.94 4.37
C ARG A 58 -2.66 7.80 5.12
N GLU A 59 -3.04 8.96 4.58
CA GLU A 59 -4.09 9.81 5.15
C GLU A 59 -5.42 9.06 5.24
N ILE A 60 -5.89 8.49 4.13
CA ILE A 60 -7.15 7.75 4.08
C ILE A 60 -7.13 6.54 5.00
N VAL A 61 -6.04 5.77 4.99
CA VAL A 61 -5.93 4.58 5.85
C VAL A 61 -6.00 4.94 7.33
N ASN A 62 -5.38 6.06 7.74
CA ASN A 62 -5.49 6.56 9.12
C ASN A 62 -6.93 6.99 9.46
N GLU A 63 -7.63 7.65 8.54
CA GLU A 63 -9.04 8.01 8.74
C GLU A 63 -9.90 6.76 8.94
N ILE A 64 -9.77 5.76 8.07
CA ILE A 64 -10.51 4.49 8.16
C ILE A 64 -10.19 3.76 9.46
N ALA A 65 -8.94 3.79 9.92
CA ALA A 65 -8.54 3.12 11.16
C ALA A 65 -9.33 3.59 12.39
N THR A 66 -9.83 4.83 12.41
CA THR A 66 -10.66 5.35 13.51
C THR A 66 -11.98 4.60 13.66
N GLU A 67 -12.45 3.93 12.60
CA GLU A 67 -13.65 3.09 12.61
C GLU A 67 -13.38 1.66 13.15
N TYR A 68 -12.10 1.30 13.32
CA TYR A 68 -11.61 -0.01 13.74
C TYR A 68 -10.67 0.09 14.95
N PRO A 69 -11.11 0.66 16.09
CA PRO A 69 -10.22 0.93 17.24
C PRO A 69 -9.65 -0.34 17.91
N ASP A 70 -10.21 -1.51 17.60
CA ASP A 70 -9.77 -2.82 18.05
C ASP A 70 -8.66 -3.44 17.16
N VAL A 71 -8.30 -2.81 16.05
CA VAL A 71 -7.27 -3.27 15.11
C VAL A 71 -6.04 -2.37 15.21
N GLU A 72 -4.88 -2.96 15.51
CA GLU A 72 -3.59 -2.26 15.49
C GLU A 72 -3.24 -1.87 14.04
N LEU A 73 -2.97 -0.58 13.81
CA LEU A 73 -2.46 -0.08 12.54
C LEU A 73 -0.98 0.28 12.66
N ALA A 74 -0.17 -0.27 11.77
CA ALA A 74 1.20 0.17 11.50
C ALA A 74 1.35 0.62 10.05
N HIS A 75 2.31 1.51 9.79
CA HIS A 75 2.72 1.90 8.43
C HIS A 75 4.16 1.49 8.20
N MET A 76 4.45 0.96 7.01
CA MET A 76 5.79 0.56 6.62
C MET A 76 6.05 0.94 5.17
N TYR A 77 7.27 1.39 4.86
CA TYR A 77 7.63 1.63 3.46
C TYR A 77 7.91 0.33 2.73
N ILE A 78 7.57 0.27 1.44
CA ILE A 78 7.72 -0.94 0.61
C ILE A 78 9.14 -1.54 0.67
N ASP A 79 10.19 -0.71 0.67
CA ASP A 79 11.58 -1.18 0.78
C ASP A 79 11.95 -1.77 2.14
N ASN A 80 11.36 -1.27 3.22
CA ASN A 80 11.52 -1.89 4.53
C ASN A 80 10.66 -3.16 4.63
N ALA A 81 9.46 -3.16 4.04
CA ALA A 81 8.55 -4.31 4.06
C ALA A 81 9.17 -5.56 3.43
N THR A 82 9.80 -5.44 2.27
CA THR A 82 10.51 -6.55 1.60
C THR A 82 11.61 -7.12 2.51
N MET A 83 12.44 -6.24 3.11
CA MET A 83 13.46 -6.67 4.07
C MET A 83 12.88 -7.38 5.31
N GLN A 84 11.75 -6.89 5.84
CA GLN A 84 11.12 -7.45 7.03
C GLN A 84 10.43 -8.79 6.75
N LEU A 85 9.88 -9.01 5.54
CA LEU A 85 9.33 -10.30 5.15
C LEU A 85 10.37 -11.41 5.16
N ILE A 86 11.62 -11.10 4.81
CA ILE A 86 12.73 -12.05 4.90
C ILE A 86 13.21 -12.20 6.35
N LYS A 87 13.37 -11.08 7.06
CA LYS A 87 14.03 -11.04 8.38
C LYS A 87 13.16 -11.60 9.51
N ASP A 88 11.91 -11.18 9.58
CA ASP A 88 10.95 -11.58 10.60
C ASP A 88 9.51 -11.49 10.05
N PRO A 89 9.10 -12.44 9.18
CA PRO A 89 7.75 -12.44 8.61
C PRO A 89 6.65 -12.64 9.65
N SER A 90 7.00 -13.19 10.82
CA SER A 90 6.04 -13.52 11.88
C SER A 90 5.36 -12.30 12.50
N GLN A 91 5.96 -11.12 12.34
CA GLN A 91 5.45 -9.85 12.86
C GLN A 91 4.19 -9.33 12.15
N PHE A 92 3.91 -9.80 10.92
CA PHE A 92 2.81 -9.32 10.09
C PHE A 92 1.54 -10.14 10.31
N ASP A 93 0.37 -9.55 10.07
CA ASP A 93 -0.92 -10.26 10.05
C ASP A 93 -1.67 -10.04 8.74
N VAL A 94 -2.15 -8.81 8.50
CA VAL A 94 -2.72 -8.38 7.21
C VAL A 94 -1.83 -7.29 6.64
N LEU A 95 -1.40 -7.47 5.40
CA LEU A 95 -0.72 -6.44 4.61
C LEU A 95 -1.74 -5.72 3.72
N LEU A 96 -1.81 -4.41 3.83
CA LEU A 96 -2.64 -3.55 2.98
C LEU A 96 -1.73 -2.81 2.00
N CYS A 97 -1.84 -3.12 0.72
CA CYS A 97 -0.93 -2.62 -0.31
C CYS A 97 -1.69 -1.94 -1.46
N SER A 98 -1.00 -1.00 -2.14
CA SER A 98 -1.38 -0.57 -3.49
C SER A 98 -1.24 -1.71 -4.49
N ASN A 99 -1.73 -1.53 -5.72
CA ASN A 99 -1.69 -2.58 -6.75
C ASN A 99 -0.26 -3.09 -7.00
N LEU A 100 0.67 -2.19 -7.33
CA LEU A 100 2.07 -2.57 -7.62
C LEU A 100 2.81 -3.09 -6.37
N PHE A 101 2.59 -2.49 -5.20
CA PHE A 101 3.25 -2.94 -3.98
C PHE A 101 2.72 -4.29 -3.51
N GLY A 102 1.43 -4.56 -3.75
CA GLY A 102 0.80 -5.85 -3.47
C GLY A 102 1.38 -6.94 -4.35
N ASP A 103 1.51 -6.68 -5.65
CA ASP A 103 2.10 -7.60 -6.63
C ASP A 103 3.52 -8.03 -6.21
N ILE A 104 4.38 -7.06 -5.87
CA ILE A 104 5.76 -7.34 -5.42
C ILE A 104 5.78 -8.17 -4.14
N LEU A 105 4.99 -7.78 -3.12
CA LEU A 105 5.02 -8.44 -1.81
C LEU A 105 4.27 -9.77 -1.77
N SER A 106 3.38 -10.04 -2.75
CA SER A 106 2.70 -11.33 -2.84
C SER A 106 3.54 -12.39 -3.53
N ASP A 107 4.49 -11.97 -4.37
CA ASP A 107 5.41 -12.86 -5.08
C ASP A 107 6.67 -13.19 -4.27
N GLU A 108 7.01 -12.36 -3.27
CA GLU A 108 8.12 -12.57 -2.32
C GLU A 108 7.78 -13.58 -1.23
#